data_AF-A0A952AJ72-F1
#
_entry.id   AF-A0A952AJ72-F1
#
_cell.length_a   1.000
_cell.length_b   1.000
_cell.length_c   1.000
_cell.angle_alpha   90.00
_cell.angle_beta   90.00
_cell.angle_gamma   90.00
#
_symmetry.space_group_name_H-M   'P 1'
#
loop_
_entity.id
_entity.type
_entity.pdbx_description
1 polymer ?
#
loop_
_entity_poly.entity_id
_entity_poly.type
_entity_poly.pdbx_seq_one_letter_code
_entity_poly.pdbx_strand_id
1 'polypeptide(L)'
;MDDIYWSGYTIAFILEIISIIIAFSEKYSIKAKNFSKVGLYYSLTQGNFIEGNKPGFFSNFFGIIFRLLINPFFSWIMVLIRGYGFISLINQKISTPEKLKEIQYKLGASLLSEEEVKKLIRESASFMGKDIIFKDEEDENNTLILENEEDGWYAEISLDKKNKKAFLYSHSPDYDSVFTTTYEYKIEGNSLYWRLLEKEIEHWGKKEYEVKDGIILKSYLKEKSEEKLSFFKYEDKIKELNEQINWNTNYNYKIKYYILSKHPEILPQNEFRQIVIKELERVKLGFMEISNFCKDYDIELVYNKEDKYYQFKYKNEEKNDNISYTDFSDKLESAFIQANCKRTEIENYNDFLDTINLYLGEQKND
;
A
#
# COMPACT_ATOMS: atom_id res chain seq x y z
N MET A 1 61.31 -15.92 3.13
CA MET A 1 60.50 -14.70 2.99
C MET A 1 59.07 -15.14 3.13
N ASP A 2 58.45 -14.90 4.28
CA ASP A 2 57.02 -15.15 4.43
C ASP A 2 56.28 -14.16 3.55
N ASP A 3 55.49 -14.70 2.62
CA ASP A 3 54.77 -13.90 1.65
C ASP A 3 53.72 -13.06 2.38
N ILE A 4 53.86 -11.74 2.29
CA ILE A 4 52.97 -10.76 2.92
C ILE A 4 51.51 -11.00 2.48
N TYR A 5 51.32 -11.54 1.27
CA TYR A 5 50.01 -11.95 0.78
C TYR A 5 49.40 -13.10 1.60
N TRP A 6 50.17 -14.17 1.84
CA TRP A 6 49.71 -15.33 2.62
C TRP A 6 49.40 -14.95 4.07
N SER A 7 50.21 -14.07 4.67
CA SER A 7 49.95 -13.55 6.02
C SER A 7 48.64 -12.74 6.08
N GLY A 8 48.41 -11.86 5.10
CA GLY A 8 47.16 -11.12 4.99
C GLY A 8 45.95 -12.02 4.77
N TYR A 9 46.07 -13.03 3.90
CA TYR A 9 45.03 -14.03 3.64
C TYR A 9 44.65 -14.81 4.89
N THR A 10 45.64 -15.31 5.64
CA THR A 10 45.40 -16.04 6.90
C THR A 10 44.71 -15.16 7.94
N ILE A 11 45.14 -13.89 8.09
CA ILE A 11 44.50 -12.95 9.03
C ILE A 11 43.05 -12.68 8.60
N ALA A 12 42.79 -12.40 7.32
CA ALA A 12 41.44 -12.16 6.80
C ALA A 12 40.53 -13.37 7.01
N PHE A 13 41.04 -14.58 6.76
CA PHE A 13 40.31 -15.83 6.99
C PHE A 13 39.95 -16.05 8.46
N ILE A 14 40.89 -15.82 9.39
CA ILE A 14 40.64 -15.91 10.83
C ILE A 14 39.58 -14.89 11.27
N LEU A 15 39.66 -13.65 10.77
CA LEU A 15 38.67 -12.61 11.07
C LEU A 15 37.26 -12.98 10.56
N GLU A 16 37.15 -13.69 9.43
CA GLU A 16 35.88 -14.19 8.94
C GLU A 16 35.34 -15.34 9.80
N ILE A 17 36.20 -16.27 10.22
CA ILE A 17 35.80 -17.33 11.18
C ILE A 17 35.25 -16.72 12.47
N ILE A 18 35.97 -15.76 13.05
CA ILE A 18 35.53 -15.09 14.29
C ILE A 18 34.19 -14.38 14.08
N SER A 19 34.04 -13.65 12.97
CA SER A 19 32.78 -12.98 12.59
C SER A 19 31.62 -13.97 12.47
N ILE A 20 31.85 -15.12 11.84
CA ILE A 20 30.86 -16.19 11.69
C ILE A 20 30.49 -16.77 13.06
N ILE A 21 31.45 -17.03 13.94
CA ILE A 21 31.19 -17.53 15.30
C ILE A 21 30.32 -16.53 16.09
N ILE A 22 30.65 -15.24 16.03
CA ILE A 22 29.86 -14.18 16.67
C ILE A 22 28.45 -14.14 16.09
N ALA A 23 28.31 -14.21 14.76
CA ALA A 23 27.02 -14.21 14.09
C ALA A 23 26.16 -15.44 14.46
N PHE A 24 26.77 -16.61 14.63
CA PHE A 24 26.08 -17.80 15.12
C PHE A 24 25.64 -17.66 16.58
N SER A 25 26.52 -17.11 17.44
CA SER A 25 26.18 -16.81 18.83
C SER A 25 24.97 -15.87 18.93
N GLU A 26 24.97 -14.79 18.15
CA GLU A 26 23.86 -13.83 18.08
C GLU A 26 22.58 -14.47 17.54
N LYS A 27 22.66 -15.25 16.45
CA LYS A 27 21.50 -15.94 15.86
C LYS A 27 20.79 -16.89 16.83
N TYR A 28 21.55 -17.57 17.68
CA TYR A 28 21.01 -18.54 18.65
C TYR A 28 20.80 -17.95 20.06
N SER A 29 21.07 -16.66 20.23
CA SER A 29 20.88 -15.96 21.51
C SER A 29 19.40 -15.89 21.93
N ILE A 30 19.17 -15.67 23.23
CA ILE A 30 17.84 -15.39 23.78
C ILE A 30 17.26 -14.11 23.14
N LYS A 31 18.12 -13.12 22.87
CA LYS A 31 17.77 -11.87 22.17
C LYS A 31 17.20 -12.14 20.78
N ALA A 32 17.83 -13.02 19.99
CA ALA A 32 17.31 -13.39 18.67
C ALA A 32 15.98 -14.15 18.75
N LYS A 33 15.79 -15.00 19.76
CA LYS A 33 14.50 -15.66 20.00
C LYS A 33 13.41 -14.64 20.34
N ASN A 34 13.71 -13.63 21.16
CA ASN A 34 12.78 -12.56 21.48
C ASN A 34 12.44 -11.72 20.23
N PHE A 35 13.44 -11.31 19.44
CA PHE A 35 13.23 -10.54 18.21
C PHE A 35 12.46 -11.31 17.12
N SER A 36 12.61 -12.63 17.04
CA SER A 36 11.83 -13.43 16.08
C SER A 36 10.33 -13.41 16.34
N LYS A 37 9.88 -13.10 17.57
CA LYS A 37 8.45 -12.95 17.91
C LYS A 37 7.81 -11.71 17.29
N VAL A 38 8.61 -10.74 16.88
CA VAL A 38 8.16 -9.49 16.26
C VAL A 38 8.61 -9.37 14.80
N GLY A 39 8.84 -10.51 14.14
CA GLY A 39 9.21 -10.55 12.72
C GLY A 39 10.64 -10.10 12.40
N LEU A 40 11.52 -9.98 13.41
CA LEU A 40 12.93 -9.61 13.23
C LEU A 40 13.84 -10.84 13.32
N TYR A 41 14.56 -11.11 12.24
CA TYR A 41 15.42 -12.30 12.11
C TYR A 41 16.88 -11.90 11.93
N TYR A 42 17.80 -12.58 12.62
CA TYR A 42 19.22 -12.34 12.45
C TYR A 42 19.74 -12.96 11.14
N SER A 43 20.29 -12.13 10.26
CA SER A 43 20.89 -12.54 8.99
C SER A 43 22.38 -12.86 9.17
N LEU A 44 22.79 -14.10 8.87
CA LEU A 44 24.20 -14.51 8.94
C LEU A 44 25.04 -13.91 7.81
N THR A 45 24.40 -13.46 6.73
CA THR A 45 25.08 -12.84 5.59
C THR A 45 25.38 -11.38 5.86
N GLN A 46 24.39 -10.64 6.40
CA GLN A 46 24.50 -9.20 6.67
C GLN A 46 25.04 -8.89 8.08
N GLY A 47 24.96 -9.84 9.02
CA GLY A 47 25.43 -9.64 10.41
C GLY A 47 24.54 -8.71 11.24
N ASN A 48 23.28 -8.53 10.84
CA ASN A 48 22.30 -7.65 11.49
C ASN A 48 20.92 -8.32 11.52
N PHE A 49 20.00 -7.76 12.32
CA PHE A 49 18.58 -8.15 12.30
C PHE A 49 17.89 -7.52 11.08
N ILE A 50 17.15 -8.35 10.33
CA ILE A 50 16.35 -7.96 9.18
C ILE A 50 14.88 -8.23 9.46
N GLU A 51 14.02 -7.42 8.87
CA GLU A 51 12.58 -7.58 8.92
C GLU A 51 12.09 -8.48 7.77
N GLY A 52 11.04 -9.26 8.01
CA GLY A 52 10.40 -10.07 6.97
C GLY A 52 10.71 -11.56 7.07
N ASN A 53 10.89 -12.24 5.94
CA ASN A 53 10.97 -13.70 5.93
C ASN A 53 12.28 -14.24 6.54
N LYS A 54 12.15 -15.31 7.33
CA LYS A 54 13.29 -16.01 7.91
C LYS A 54 14.25 -16.44 6.79
N PRO A 55 15.54 -16.04 6.84
CA PRO A 55 16.48 -16.34 5.76
C PRO A 55 16.63 -17.85 5.61
N GLY A 56 16.43 -18.33 4.38
CA GLY A 56 16.48 -19.75 4.04
C GLY A 56 17.83 -20.40 4.36
N PHE A 57 17.82 -21.72 4.59
CA PHE A 57 19.02 -22.49 4.88
C PHE A 57 20.10 -22.33 3.80
N PHE A 58 19.71 -22.41 2.52
CA PHE A 58 20.62 -22.27 1.39
C PHE A 58 21.25 -20.88 1.28
N SER A 59 20.49 -19.80 1.51
CA SER A 59 21.01 -18.43 1.49
C SER A 59 22.09 -18.22 2.57
N ASN A 60 21.85 -18.72 3.79
CA ASN A 60 22.83 -18.69 4.86
C ASN A 60 24.06 -19.55 4.53
N PHE A 61 23.86 -20.75 3.97
CA PHE A 61 24.94 -21.67 3.62
C PHE A 61 25.85 -21.09 2.53
N PHE A 62 25.29 -20.62 1.42
CA PHE A 62 26.06 -19.99 0.34
C PHE A 62 26.74 -18.70 0.78
N GLY A 63 26.09 -17.89 1.61
CA GLY A 63 26.70 -16.67 2.15
C GLY A 63 27.91 -16.94 3.06
N ILE A 64 27.87 -18.01 3.86
CA ILE A 64 29.02 -18.44 4.68
C ILE A 64 30.15 -18.95 3.79
N ILE A 65 29.83 -19.78 2.78
CA ILE A 65 30.83 -20.28 1.82
C ILE A 65 31.50 -19.11 1.10
N PHE A 66 30.72 -18.14 0.63
CA PHE A 66 31.24 -16.94 -0.03
C PHE A 66 32.17 -16.15 0.89
N ARG A 67 31.79 -15.94 2.15
CA ARG A 67 32.62 -15.25 3.16
C ARG A 67 33.92 -15.97 3.47
N LEU A 68 33.93 -17.30 3.49
CA LEU A 68 35.13 -18.08 3.81
C LEU A 68 36.05 -18.30 2.61
N LEU A 69 35.49 -18.41 1.40
CA LEU A 69 36.26 -18.72 0.21
C LEU A 69 36.65 -17.49 -0.58
N ILE A 70 35.77 -16.48 -0.72
CA ILE A 70 35.97 -15.36 -1.65
C ILE A 70 36.52 -14.12 -0.94
N ASN A 71 35.99 -13.74 0.23
CA ASN A 71 36.46 -12.55 0.94
C ASN A 71 37.96 -12.55 1.28
N PRO A 72 38.59 -13.70 1.65
CA PRO A 72 40.02 -13.72 1.95
C PRO A 72 40.92 -13.41 0.74
N PHE A 73 40.43 -13.56 -0.50
CA PHE A 73 41.20 -13.16 -1.68
C PHE A 73 41.41 -11.64 -1.78
N PHE A 74 40.57 -10.84 -1.11
CA PHE A 74 40.70 -9.38 -0.98
C PHE A 74 41.36 -8.97 0.35
N SER A 75 42.22 -9.84 0.88
CA SER A 75 42.73 -9.86 2.26
C SER A 75 43.09 -8.49 2.85
N TRP A 76 43.99 -7.73 2.23
CA TRP A 76 44.46 -6.47 2.78
C TRP A 76 43.42 -5.35 2.74
N ILE A 77 42.56 -5.32 1.72
CA ILE A 77 41.44 -4.38 1.64
C ILE A 77 40.45 -4.66 2.78
N MET A 78 40.13 -5.92 3.03
CA MET A 78 39.22 -6.32 4.10
C MET A 78 39.81 -6.08 5.49
N VAL A 79 41.11 -6.35 5.68
CA VAL A 79 41.83 -6.06 6.93
C VAL A 79 41.84 -4.56 7.22
N LEU A 80 42.08 -3.71 6.21
CA LEU A 80 42.05 -2.26 6.36
C LEU A 80 40.64 -1.73 6.66
N ILE A 81 39.60 -2.21 5.95
CA ILE A 81 38.21 -1.81 6.17
C ILE A 81 37.76 -2.19 7.60
N ARG A 82 38.05 -3.42 8.04
CA ARG A 82 37.68 -3.87 9.39
C ARG A 82 38.52 -3.21 10.49
N GLY A 83 39.81 -3.02 10.24
CA GLY A 83 40.70 -2.29 11.14
C GLY A 83 40.24 -0.84 11.34
N TYR A 84 39.84 -0.16 10.26
CA TYR A 84 39.26 1.18 10.32
C TYR A 84 37.95 1.20 11.11
N GLY A 85 37.05 0.24 10.89
CA GLY A 85 35.80 0.12 11.65
C GLY A 85 36.04 -0.04 13.16
N PHE A 86 37.04 -0.85 13.55
CA PHE A 86 37.41 -1.03 14.96
C PHE A 86 38.02 0.23 15.58
N ILE A 87 38.91 0.93 14.86
CA ILE A 87 39.50 2.20 15.30
C ILE A 87 38.42 3.28 15.41
N SER A 88 37.48 3.33 14.45
CA SER A 88 36.32 4.22 14.46
C SER A 88 35.46 3.98 15.70
N LEU A 89 35.14 2.73 16.05
CA LEU A 89 34.38 2.38 17.24
C LEU A 89 35.09 2.76 18.55
N ILE A 90 36.42 2.62 18.60
CA ILE A 90 37.22 3.05 19.77
C ILE A 90 37.20 4.58 19.91
N ASN A 91 37.29 5.30 18.80
CA ASN A 91 37.29 6.76 18.78
C ASN A 91 35.89 7.35 19.03
N GLN A 92 34.83 6.66 18.60
CA GLN A 92 33.45 6.96 18.94
C GLN A 92 33.13 6.39 20.32
N LYS A 93 33.68 6.99 21.38
CA LYS A 93 33.20 6.79 22.77
C LYS A 93 31.79 7.36 22.94
N ILE A 94 30.81 6.80 22.25
CA ILE A 94 29.40 7.05 22.53
C ILE A 94 29.07 6.20 23.75
N SER A 95 29.02 6.81 24.93
CA SER A 95 28.57 6.11 26.12
C SER A 95 27.14 5.65 25.87
N THR A 96 26.93 4.34 25.69
CA THR A 96 25.58 3.80 25.56
C THR A 96 24.83 4.15 26.84
N PRO A 97 23.72 4.91 26.75
CA PRO A 97 22.92 5.30 27.91
C PRO A 97 22.55 4.09 28.77
N GLU A 98 22.60 4.21 30.10
CA GLU A 98 22.37 3.08 31.02
C GLU A 98 21.01 2.43 30.81
N LYS A 99 19.98 3.21 30.48
CA LYS A 99 18.64 2.70 30.14
C LYS A 99 18.63 1.80 28.91
N LEU A 100 19.41 2.13 27.86
CA LEU A 100 19.53 1.26 26.68
C LEU A 100 20.28 -0.03 27.00
N LYS A 101 21.28 0.01 27.90
CA LYS A 101 21.95 -1.19 28.39
C LYS A 101 21.00 -2.09 29.18
N GLU A 102 20.15 -1.49 30.02
CA GLU A 102 19.13 -2.23 30.78
C GLU A 102 18.11 -2.91 29.86
N ILE A 103 17.62 -2.20 28.83
CA ILE A 103 16.72 -2.76 27.83
C ILE A 103 17.38 -3.91 27.06
N GLN A 104 18.63 -3.73 26.62
CA GLN A 104 19.39 -4.78 25.94
C GLN A 104 19.62 -6.00 26.84
N TYR A 105 19.89 -5.77 28.13
CA TYR A 105 20.03 -6.84 29.11
C TYR A 105 18.71 -7.61 29.29
N LYS A 106 17.58 -6.91 29.46
CA LYS A 106 16.26 -7.55 29.57
C LYS A 106 15.91 -8.39 28.33
N LEU A 107 16.17 -7.86 27.13
CA LEU A 107 15.97 -8.58 25.88
C LEU A 107 16.88 -9.82 25.73
N GLY A 108 18.04 -9.84 26.38
CA GLY A 108 19.01 -10.93 26.30
C GLY A 108 18.99 -11.92 27.48
N ALA A 109 18.37 -11.58 28.61
CA ALA A 109 18.44 -12.35 29.85
C ALA A 109 17.41 -13.48 29.95
N SER A 110 16.19 -13.27 29.44
CA SER A 110 15.09 -14.24 29.53
C SER A 110 14.20 -14.23 28.29
N LEU A 111 13.47 -15.32 28.07
CA LEU A 111 12.41 -15.35 27.07
C LEU A 111 11.23 -14.51 27.56
N LEU A 112 10.87 -13.50 26.78
CA LEU A 112 9.79 -12.56 27.11
C LEU A 112 8.55 -12.85 26.28
N SER A 113 7.37 -12.42 26.71
CA SER A 113 6.18 -12.43 25.86
C SER A 113 6.34 -11.47 24.68
N GLU A 114 5.55 -11.65 23.62
CA GLU A 114 5.60 -10.78 22.44
C GLU A 114 5.31 -9.31 22.78
N GLU A 115 4.31 -9.05 23.63
CA GLU A 115 3.97 -7.70 24.08
C GLU A 115 5.11 -7.03 24.87
N GLU A 116 5.80 -7.79 25.72
CA GLU A 116 6.95 -7.28 26.47
C GLU A 116 8.13 -6.94 25.55
N VAL A 117 8.37 -7.76 24.52
CA VAL A 117 9.37 -7.47 23.48
C VAL A 117 9.00 -6.20 22.72
N LYS A 118 7.74 -6.07 22.29
CA LYS A 118 7.22 -4.88 21.60
C LYS A 118 7.41 -3.61 22.46
N LYS A 119 7.05 -3.69 23.74
CA LYS A 119 7.22 -2.59 24.70
C LYS A 119 8.68 -2.16 24.85
N LEU A 120 9.60 -3.10 25.05
CA LEU A 120 11.03 -2.81 25.22
C LEU A 120 11.66 -2.22 23.95
N ILE A 121 11.24 -2.68 22.77
CA ILE A 121 11.68 -2.11 21.50
C ILE A 121 11.16 -0.67 21.33
N ARG A 122 9.88 -0.39 21.64
CA ARG A 122 9.35 0.99 21.64
C ARG A 122 10.08 1.90 22.62
N GLU A 123 10.35 1.40 23.82
CA GLU A 123 11.09 2.15 24.83
C GLU A 123 12.50 2.49 24.33
N SER A 124 13.17 1.54 23.65
CA SER A 124 14.48 1.78 23.04
C SER A 124 14.42 2.80 21.89
N ALA A 125 13.38 2.74 21.07
CA ALA A 125 13.17 3.63 19.93
C ALA A 125 12.84 5.05 20.37
N SER A 126 11.92 5.20 21.33
CA SER A 126 11.55 6.48 21.92
C SER A 126 12.76 7.16 22.55
N PHE A 127 13.63 6.39 23.22
CA PHE A 127 14.89 6.90 23.77
C PHE A 127 15.86 7.38 22.67
N MET A 128 15.78 6.81 21.46
CA MET A 128 16.52 7.23 20.27
C MET A 128 15.79 8.30 19.43
N GLY A 129 14.65 8.82 19.91
CA GLY A 129 13.84 9.81 19.19
C GLY A 129 13.11 9.24 17.97
N LYS A 130 12.85 7.93 17.94
CA LYS A 130 12.14 7.23 16.86
C LYS A 130 10.86 6.62 17.39
N ASP A 131 9.78 6.75 16.63
CA ASP A 131 8.56 6.00 16.87
C ASP A 131 8.58 4.73 16.00
N ILE A 132 8.42 3.56 16.62
CA ILE A 132 8.33 2.27 15.92
C ILE A 132 6.90 1.76 16.05
N ILE A 133 6.29 1.48 14.90
CA ILE A 133 5.01 0.80 14.75
C ILE A 133 5.32 -0.63 14.29
N PHE A 134 4.74 -1.64 14.92
CA PHE A 134 4.93 -3.04 14.50
C PHE A 134 3.94 -3.41 13.41
N LYS A 135 4.34 -4.26 12.46
CA LYS A 135 3.46 -4.75 11.39
C LYS A 135 2.21 -5.46 11.88
N ASP A 136 2.22 -6.10 13.04
CA ASP A 136 0.99 -6.71 13.58
C ASP A 136 0.03 -5.66 14.19
N GLU A 137 0.45 -4.39 14.28
CA GLU A 137 -0.39 -3.21 14.60
C GLU A 137 -0.73 -2.37 13.35
N GLU A 138 -0.03 -2.57 12.24
CA GLU A 138 -0.61 -2.34 10.92
C GLU A 138 -1.62 -3.45 10.71
N ASP A 139 -2.87 -3.22 11.10
CA ASP A 139 -4.00 -4.03 10.69
C ASP A 139 -3.76 -4.51 9.24
N GLU A 140 -3.57 -5.81 9.00
CA GLU A 140 -3.75 -6.43 7.66
C GLU A 140 -5.12 -6.04 7.06
N ASN A 141 -6.00 -5.49 7.91
CA ASN A 141 -7.30 -4.92 7.66
C ASN A 141 -7.34 -3.41 7.31
N ASN A 142 -6.23 -2.65 7.32
CA ASN A 142 -6.27 -1.19 7.04
C ASN A 142 -5.80 -0.80 5.64
N THR A 143 -5.53 -1.78 4.77
CA THR A 143 -5.32 -1.55 3.34
C THR A 143 -6.36 -2.30 2.52
N LEU A 144 -7.04 -1.60 1.61
CA LEU A 144 -7.88 -2.21 0.57
C LEU A 144 -7.15 -2.14 -0.76
N ILE A 145 -7.02 -3.28 -1.42
CA ILE A 145 -6.48 -3.36 -2.79
C ILE A 145 -7.63 -3.14 -3.77
N LEU A 146 -7.50 -2.18 -4.69
CA LEU A 146 -8.55 -1.78 -5.62
C LEU A 146 -8.46 -2.51 -6.96
N GLU A 147 -7.25 -2.77 -7.47
CA GLU A 147 -7.00 -3.48 -8.74
C GLU A 147 -5.79 -4.39 -8.68
N ASN A 148 -5.88 -5.50 -9.43
CA ASN A 148 -4.97 -6.64 -9.41
C ASN A 148 -4.62 -7.13 -10.83
N GLU A 149 -3.33 -7.41 -11.03
CA GLU A 149 -2.64 -8.33 -11.96
C GLU A 149 -2.61 -8.11 -13.49
N GLU A 150 -3.63 -7.59 -14.18
CA GLU A 150 -3.64 -7.69 -15.67
C GLU A 150 -2.79 -6.62 -16.39
N ASP A 151 -2.79 -5.37 -15.91
CA ASP A 151 -2.05 -4.25 -16.54
C ASP A 151 -0.71 -3.91 -15.86
N GLY A 152 -0.34 -4.67 -14.84
CA GLY A 152 0.86 -4.44 -14.02
C GLY A 152 0.78 -3.23 -13.08
N TRP A 153 -0.26 -2.42 -13.13
CA TRP A 153 -0.47 -1.35 -12.16
C TRP A 153 -1.17 -1.86 -10.90
N TYR A 154 -0.67 -1.43 -9.76
CA TYR A 154 -1.26 -1.71 -8.46
C TYR A 154 -1.92 -0.44 -7.93
N ALA A 155 -3.06 -0.60 -7.28
CA ALA A 155 -3.74 0.48 -6.57
C ALA A 155 -4.22 -0.03 -5.20
N GLU A 156 -3.82 0.68 -4.15
CA GLU A 156 -4.17 0.35 -2.77
C GLU A 156 -4.59 1.60 -2.01
N ILE A 157 -5.48 1.43 -1.04
CA ILE A 157 -5.92 2.51 -0.16
C ILE A 157 -5.69 2.14 1.30
N SER A 158 -4.93 2.96 2.02
CA SER A 158 -4.71 2.83 3.45
C SER A 158 -5.41 3.94 4.23
N LEU A 159 -5.73 3.68 5.51
CA LEU A 159 -6.46 4.62 6.36
C LEU A 159 -5.69 5.00 7.61
N ASP A 160 -5.62 6.30 7.87
CA ASP A 160 -5.37 6.86 9.19
C ASP A 160 -6.71 7.22 9.83
N LYS A 161 -7.28 6.26 10.57
CA LYS A 161 -8.57 6.39 11.28
C LYS A 161 -8.57 7.55 12.30
N LYS A 162 -7.41 7.84 12.91
CA LYS A 162 -7.28 8.83 13.98
C LYS A 162 -7.39 10.24 13.40
N ASN A 163 -6.68 10.49 12.30
CA ASN A 163 -6.69 11.80 11.63
C ASN A 163 -7.74 11.91 10.51
N LYS A 164 -8.56 10.87 10.32
CA LYS A 164 -9.59 10.77 9.28
C LYS A 164 -9.02 11.03 7.87
N LYS A 165 -7.87 10.42 7.58
CA LYS A 165 -7.21 10.49 6.28
C LYS A 165 -7.22 9.15 5.57
N ALA A 166 -7.38 9.19 4.25
CA ALA A 166 -7.26 8.04 3.38
C ALA A 166 -6.16 8.32 2.35
N PHE A 167 -5.27 7.35 2.16
CA PHE A 167 -4.13 7.47 1.26
C PHE A 167 -4.31 6.45 0.14
N LEU A 168 -4.52 6.95 -1.07
CA LEU A 168 -4.59 6.15 -2.27
C LEU A 168 -3.20 6.14 -2.91
N TYR A 169 -2.60 4.95 -2.97
CA TYR A 169 -1.32 4.71 -3.62
C TYR A 169 -1.56 3.92 -4.89
N SER A 170 -0.98 4.37 -5.99
CA SER A 170 -0.93 3.60 -7.22
C SER A 170 0.48 3.60 -7.80
N HIS A 171 0.96 2.45 -8.24
CA HIS A 171 2.33 2.32 -8.72
C HIS A 171 2.45 1.27 -9.82
N SER A 172 3.49 1.44 -10.65
CA SER A 172 3.96 0.41 -11.57
C SER A 172 4.67 -0.73 -10.80
N PRO A 173 4.87 -1.94 -11.38
CA PRO A 173 5.48 -3.07 -10.66
C PRO A 173 6.90 -2.79 -10.15
N ASP A 174 7.63 -1.95 -10.88
CA ASP A 174 9.00 -1.53 -10.60
C ASP A 174 9.09 -0.30 -9.67
N TYR A 175 7.95 0.30 -9.32
CA TYR A 175 7.85 1.53 -8.52
C TYR A 175 8.56 2.74 -9.13
N ASP A 176 8.86 2.72 -10.44
CA ASP A 176 9.48 3.86 -11.13
C ASP A 176 8.54 5.08 -11.19
N SER A 177 7.23 4.81 -11.17
CA SER A 177 6.18 5.82 -11.10
C SER A 177 5.21 5.49 -9.97
N VAL A 178 5.08 6.41 -9.01
CA VAL A 178 4.18 6.28 -7.87
C VAL A 178 3.27 7.51 -7.82
N PHE A 179 1.96 7.26 -7.83
CA PHE A 179 0.92 8.25 -7.62
C PHE A 179 0.40 8.12 -6.20
N THR A 180 0.53 9.20 -5.43
CA THR A 180 0.00 9.25 -4.06
C THR A 180 -1.07 10.32 -3.99
N THR A 181 -2.27 9.94 -3.56
CA THR A 181 -3.37 10.88 -3.37
C THR A 181 -3.87 10.79 -1.93
N THR A 182 -3.78 11.89 -1.21
CA THR A 182 -4.25 11.99 0.18
C THR A 182 -5.61 12.67 0.21
N TYR A 183 -6.59 12.00 0.80
CA TYR A 183 -7.92 12.53 1.07
C TYR A 183 -8.14 12.71 2.58
N GLU A 184 -8.84 13.77 2.95
CA GLU A 184 -9.49 13.86 4.25
C GLU A 184 -10.93 13.41 4.10
N TYR A 185 -11.45 12.63 5.05
CA TYR A 185 -12.84 12.20 5.04
C TYR A 185 -13.57 12.55 6.33
N LYS A 186 -14.89 12.63 6.24
CA LYS A 186 -15.80 12.71 7.37
C LYS A 186 -17.03 11.85 7.11
N ILE A 187 -17.63 11.35 8.18
CA ILE A 187 -18.84 10.52 8.11
C ILE A 187 -19.95 11.31 8.81
N GLU A 188 -21.02 11.59 8.07
CA GLU A 188 -22.20 12.30 8.56
C GLU A 188 -23.44 11.44 8.31
N GLY A 189 -23.95 10.82 9.37
CA GLY A 189 -24.99 9.79 9.26
C GLY A 189 -24.51 8.61 8.40
N ASN A 190 -25.21 8.35 7.30
CA ASN A 190 -24.93 7.24 6.39
C ASN A 190 -24.06 7.64 5.19
N SER A 191 -23.63 8.90 5.16
CA SER A 191 -22.90 9.49 4.05
C SER A 191 -21.42 9.64 4.41
N LEU A 192 -20.57 9.17 3.50
CA LEU A 192 -19.16 9.52 3.50
C LEU A 192 -19.02 10.84 2.71
N TYR A 193 -18.20 11.74 3.20
CA TYR A 193 -17.72 12.89 2.44
C TYR A 193 -16.21 12.86 2.48
N TRP A 194 -15.58 13.23 1.37
CA TRP A 194 -14.14 13.38 1.32
C TRP A 194 -13.73 14.63 0.56
N ARG A 195 -12.49 15.06 0.75
CA ARG A 195 -11.86 16.13 -0.01
C ARG A 195 -10.39 15.84 -0.24
N LEU A 196 -9.89 16.27 -1.39
CA LEU A 196 -8.50 16.11 -1.78
C LEU A 196 -7.60 17.06 -0.98
N LEU A 197 -6.59 16.51 -0.31
CA LEU A 197 -5.55 17.28 0.36
C LEU A 197 -4.26 17.31 -0.47
N GLU A 198 -3.84 16.18 -1.02
CA GLU A 198 -2.59 16.07 -1.76
C GLU A 198 -2.77 15.19 -2.97
N LYS A 199 -2.14 15.57 -4.09
CA LYS A 199 -2.03 14.76 -5.28
C LYS A 199 -0.59 14.85 -5.76
N GLU A 200 0.17 13.82 -5.41
CA GLU A 200 1.61 13.69 -5.62
C GLU A 200 1.89 12.67 -6.73
N ILE A 201 2.85 13.02 -7.57
CA ILE A 201 3.41 12.15 -8.60
C ILE A 201 4.90 12.05 -8.32
N GLU A 202 5.38 10.85 -8.03
CA GLU A 202 6.80 10.54 -7.90
C GLU A 202 7.23 9.76 -9.13
N HIS A 203 8.17 10.32 -9.89
CA HIS A 203 8.74 9.66 -11.06
C HIS A 203 10.27 9.71 -10.94
N TRP A 204 10.89 8.54 -10.88
CA TRP A 204 12.36 8.40 -10.82
C TRP A 204 12.96 9.15 -9.63
N GLY A 205 12.27 9.12 -8.48
CA GLY A 205 12.65 9.80 -7.24
C GLY A 205 12.38 11.31 -7.22
N LYS A 206 11.83 11.90 -8.29
CA LYS A 206 11.40 13.30 -8.32
C LYS A 206 9.92 13.39 -7.96
N LYS A 207 9.61 14.12 -6.88
CA LYS A 207 8.25 14.38 -6.41
C LYS A 207 7.70 15.68 -7.00
N GLU A 208 6.53 15.60 -7.62
CA GLU A 208 5.78 16.71 -8.17
C GLU A 208 4.37 16.71 -7.58
N TYR A 209 3.80 17.89 -7.32
CA TYR A 209 2.49 18.03 -6.69
C TYR A 209 1.53 18.77 -7.62
N GLU A 210 0.35 18.19 -7.87
CA GLU A 210 -0.77 18.92 -8.48
C GLU A 210 -1.56 19.70 -7.42
N VAL A 211 -1.70 19.09 -6.24
CA VAL A 211 -2.38 19.65 -5.07
C VAL A 211 -1.52 19.41 -3.83
N LYS A 212 -1.39 20.42 -2.98
CA LYS A 212 -0.69 20.33 -1.71
C LYS A 212 -1.46 21.09 -0.63
N ASP A 213 -1.71 20.46 0.51
CA ASP A 213 -2.49 21.02 1.63
C ASP A 213 -3.87 21.56 1.21
N GLY A 214 -4.54 20.90 0.25
CA GLY A 214 -5.83 21.31 -0.32
C GLY A 214 -5.75 22.49 -1.28
N ILE A 215 -4.54 22.93 -1.66
CA ILE A 215 -4.30 24.04 -2.57
C ILE A 215 -3.81 23.51 -3.92
N ILE A 216 -4.49 23.92 -5.00
CA ILE A 216 -4.11 23.56 -6.37
C ILE A 216 -2.92 24.39 -6.83
N LEU A 217 -1.86 23.73 -7.30
CA LEU A 217 -0.65 24.37 -7.82
C LEU A 217 -0.84 24.81 -9.27
N LYS A 218 -1.62 25.87 -9.48
CA LYS A 218 -2.03 26.38 -10.80
C LYS A 218 -0.88 26.68 -11.75
N SER A 219 0.21 27.29 -11.26
CA SER A 219 1.38 27.61 -12.10
C SER A 219 2.04 26.35 -12.66
N TYR A 220 2.20 25.32 -11.83
CA TYR A 220 2.75 24.03 -12.22
C TYR A 220 1.86 23.33 -13.25
N LEU A 221 0.55 23.29 -13.03
CA LEU A 221 -0.39 22.68 -13.96
C LEU A 221 -0.44 23.42 -15.31
N LYS A 222 -0.28 24.75 -15.31
CA LYS A 222 -0.23 25.53 -16.54
C LYS A 222 1.02 25.19 -17.36
N GLU A 223 2.19 25.17 -16.71
CA GLU A 223 3.44 24.77 -17.36
C GLU A 223 3.33 23.35 -17.94
N LYS A 224 2.81 22.39 -17.15
CA LYS A 224 2.58 21.01 -17.61
C LYS A 224 1.63 20.92 -18.80
N SER A 225 0.57 21.72 -18.82
CA SER A 225 -0.41 21.70 -19.91
C SER A 225 0.15 22.21 -21.25
N GLU A 226 1.21 23.03 -21.20
CA GLU A 226 1.88 23.59 -22.37
C GLU A 226 2.99 22.66 -22.91
N GLU A 227 3.33 21.58 -22.19
CA GLU A 227 4.28 20.56 -22.65
C GLU A 227 3.72 19.81 -23.88
N LYS A 228 4.59 19.49 -24.86
CA LYS A 228 4.20 18.83 -26.12
C LYS A 228 3.52 17.47 -25.96
N LEU A 229 3.72 16.81 -24.82
CA LEU A 229 3.16 15.50 -24.48
C LEU A 229 2.11 15.59 -23.38
N SER A 230 1.54 16.78 -23.12
CA SER A 230 0.47 16.92 -22.14
C SER A 230 -0.75 16.09 -22.55
N PHE A 231 -1.23 15.27 -21.63
CA PHE A 231 -2.45 14.46 -21.79
C PHE A 231 -3.72 15.17 -21.32
N PHE A 232 -3.63 16.43 -20.86
CA PHE A 232 -4.79 17.16 -20.33
C PHE A 232 -4.85 18.62 -20.78
N LYS A 233 -6.07 19.17 -20.79
CA LYS A 233 -6.33 20.60 -20.95
C LYS A 233 -6.34 21.28 -19.58
N TYR A 234 -5.62 22.41 -19.47
CA TYR A 234 -5.48 23.14 -18.20
C TYR A 234 -6.81 23.47 -17.53
N GLU A 235 -7.76 24.04 -18.27
CA GLU A 235 -9.04 24.49 -17.72
C GLU A 235 -9.87 23.33 -17.17
N ASP A 236 -9.92 22.21 -17.89
CA ASP A 236 -10.64 21.01 -17.49
C ASP A 236 -10.03 20.41 -16.22
N LYS A 237 -8.69 20.33 -16.16
CA LYS A 237 -7.96 19.81 -15.00
C LYS A 237 -8.15 20.69 -13.76
N ILE A 238 -8.13 22.01 -13.93
CA ILE A 238 -8.40 22.94 -12.83
C ILE A 238 -9.83 22.79 -12.33
N LYS A 239 -10.81 22.63 -13.23
CA LYS A 239 -12.20 22.39 -12.84
C LYS A 239 -12.35 21.09 -12.04
N GLU A 240 -11.79 20.00 -12.55
CA GLU A 240 -11.77 18.68 -11.90
C GLU A 240 -11.18 18.76 -10.48
N LEU A 241 -10.00 19.39 -10.32
CA LEU A 241 -9.35 19.52 -9.01
C LEU A 241 -10.14 20.43 -8.06
N ASN A 242 -10.77 21.50 -8.55
CA ASN A 242 -11.61 22.36 -7.71
C ASN A 242 -12.83 21.60 -7.15
N GLU A 243 -13.41 20.69 -7.92
CA GLU A 243 -14.50 19.83 -7.45
C GLU A 243 -13.99 18.86 -6.36
N GLN A 244 -12.75 18.35 -6.49
CA GLN A 244 -12.18 17.39 -5.55
C GLN A 244 -11.68 17.99 -4.23
N ILE A 245 -11.16 19.23 -4.21
CA ILE A 245 -10.67 19.87 -2.97
C ILE A 245 -11.80 20.29 -2.02
N ASN A 246 -13.03 20.40 -2.53
CA ASN A 246 -14.21 20.67 -1.73
C ASN A 246 -14.81 19.36 -1.23
N TRP A 247 -15.52 19.40 -0.09
CA TRP A 247 -16.24 18.23 0.42
C TRP A 247 -17.24 17.73 -0.62
N ASN A 248 -17.04 16.49 -1.06
CA ASN A 248 -17.86 15.87 -2.08
C ASN A 248 -18.10 14.38 -1.77
N THR A 249 -19.01 13.77 -2.52
CA THR A 249 -19.37 12.35 -2.43
C THR A 249 -18.92 11.56 -3.67
N ASN A 250 -17.92 12.08 -4.39
CA ASN A 250 -17.41 11.49 -5.61
C ASN A 250 -16.27 10.51 -5.29
N TYR A 251 -16.62 9.33 -4.79
CA TYR A 251 -15.69 8.24 -4.49
C TYR A 251 -16.12 6.94 -5.18
N ASN A 252 -15.17 6.02 -5.31
CA ASN A 252 -15.45 4.63 -5.65
C ASN A 252 -16.26 3.98 -4.52
N TYR A 253 -17.28 3.18 -4.86
CA TYR A 253 -18.14 2.52 -3.87
C TYR A 253 -17.36 1.52 -2.99
N LYS A 254 -16.29 0.88 -3.51
CA LYS A 254 -15.38 0.04 -2.72
C LYS A 254 -14.75 0.84 -1.58
N ILE A 255 -14.24 2.04 -1.91
CA ILE A 255 -13.68 2.98 -0.93
C ILE A 255 -14.74 3.41 0.09
N LYS A 256 -15.97 3.74 -0.37
CA LYS A 256 -17.09 4.10 0.50
C LYS A 256 -17.33 3.06 1.59
N TYR A 257 -17.62 1.82 1.19
CA TYR A 257 -17.97 0.76 2.13
C TYR A 257 -16.79 0.33 2.97
N TYR A 258 -15.58 0.37 2.40
CA TYR A 258 -14.37 0.13 3.13
C TYR A 258 -14.17 1.11 4.28
N ILE A 259 -14.19 2.43 4.02
CA ILE A 259 -14.05 3.45 5.08
C ILE A 259 -15.16 3.29 6.12
N LEU A 260 -16.42 3.15 5.69
CA LEU A 260 -17.54 2.98 6.63
C LEU A 260 -17.38 1.74 7.53
N SER A 261 -16.94 0.61 6.98
CA SER A 261 -16.71 -0.64 7.74
C SER A 261 -15.62 -0.50 8.81
N LYS A 262 -14.71 0.46 8.64
CA LYS A 262 -13.57 0.74 9.53
C LYS A 262 -13.91 1.72 10.65
N HIS A 263 -15.15 2.21 10.71
CA HIS A 263 -15.65 3.12 11.73
C HIS A 263 -16.88 2.59 12.50
N PRO A 264 -16.80 1.42 13.16
CA PRO A 264 -17.90 0.88 13.95
C PRO A 264 -18.29 1.78 15.14
N GLU A 265 -17.40 2.67 15.58
CA GLU A 265 -17.67 3.67 16.61
C GLU A 265 -18.59 4.80 16.16
N ILE A 266 -18.66 5.06 14.85
CA ILE A 266 -19.55 6.06 14.24
C ILE A 266 -20.81 5.38 13.70
N LEU A 267 -20.62 4.24 13.03
CA LEU A 267 -21.68 3.50 12.36
C LEU A 267 -21.67 2.04 12.85
N PRO A 268 -22.51 1.69 13.83
CA PRO A 268 -22.58 0.33 14.36
C PRO A 268 -22.80 -0.71 13.25
N GLN A 269 -22.22 -1.90 13.41
CA GLN A 269 -22.21 -2.93 12.36
C GLN A 269 -23.61 -3.29 11.82
N ASN A 270 -24.63 -3.29 12.68
CA ASN A 270 -26.01 -3.55 12.26
C ASN A 270 -26.56 -2.44 11.35
N GLU A 271 -26.24 -1.18 11.64
CA GLU A 271 -26.66 -0.04 10.81
C GLU A 271 -25.90 -0.03 9.48
N PHE A 272 -24.58 -0.29 9.52
CA PHE A 272 -23.78 -0.50 8.31
C PHE A 272 -24.38 -1.59 7.42
N ARG A 273 -24.72 -2.75 7.98
CA ARG A 273 -25.36 -3.84 7.23
C ARG A 273 -26.68 -3.41 6.59
N GLN A 274 -27.53 -2.67 7.30
CA GLN A 274 -28.78 -2.15 6.74
C GLN A 274 -28.55 -1.16 5.59
N ILE A 275 -27.52 -0.31 5.68
CA ILE A 275 -27.15 0.61 4.59
C ILE A 275 -26.72 -0.17 3.36
N VAL A 276 -25.84 -1.16 3.54
CA VAL A 276 -25.35 -2.02 2.48
C VAL A 276 -26.51 -2.77 1.80
N ILE A 277 -27.47 -3.30 2.56
CA ILE A 277 -28.68 -3.97 2.02
C ILE A 277 -29.55 -2.98 1.22
N LYS A 278 -29.82 -1.78 1.76
CA LYS A 278 -30.64 -0.77 1.06
C LYS A 278 -30.00 -0.32 -0.25
N GLU A 279 -28.68 -0.16 -0.26
CA GLU A 279 -27.92 0.19 -1.46
C GLU A 279 -27.95 -0.95 -2.48
N LEU A 280 -27.85 -2.21 -2.02
CA LEU A 280 -28.01 -3.38 -2.87
C LEU A 280 -29.37 -3.43 -3.56
N GLU A 281 -30.44 -3.20 -2.80
CA GLU A 281 -31.81 -3.15 -3.33
C GLU A 281 -31.98 -2.01 -4.33
N ARG A 282 -31.46 -0.80 -4.02
CA ARG A 282 -31.47 0.35 -4.93
C ARG A 282 -30.78 0.02 -6.26
N VAL A 283 -29.57 -0.52 -6.23
CA VAL A 283 -28.81 -0.83 -7.45
C VAL A 283 -29.47 -1.97 -8.25
N LYS A 284 -30.02 -3.00 -7.59
CA LYS A 284 -30.81 -4.06 -8.24
C LYS A 284 -32.02 -3.51 -8.99
N LEU A 285 -32.80 -2.64 -8.35
CA LEU A 285 -33.95 -1.99 -8.98
C LEU A 285 -33.51 -1.11 -10.15
N GLY A 286 -32.47 -0.31 -9.96
CA GLY A 286 -31.91 0.53 -11.02
C GLY A 286 -31.41 -0.28 -12.22
N PHE A 287 -30.75 -1.42 -12.00
CA PHE A 287 -30.33 -2.32 -13.07
C PHE A 287 -31.53 -2.84 -13.89
N MET A 288 -32.61 -3.23 -13.21
CA MET A 288 -33.84 -3.69 -13.87
C MET A 288 -34.51 -2.58 -14.68
N GLU A 289 -34.58 -1.37 -14.14
CA GLU A 289 -35.17 -0.21 -14.82
C GLU A 289 -34.37 0.19 -16.06
N ILE A 290 -33.04 0.28 -15.95
CA ILE A 290 -32.17 0.58 -17.10
C ILE A 290 -32.23 -0.54 -18.13
N SER A 291 -32.23 -1.81 -17.70
CA SER A 291 -32.38 -2.95 -18.62
C SER A 291 -33.71 -2.89 -19.39
N ASN A 292 -34.81 -2.49 -18.74
CA ASN A 292 -36.10 -2.33 -19.39
C ASN A 292 -36.12 -1.12 -20.33
N PHE A 293 -35.58 0.02 -19.91
CA PHE A 293 -35.41 1.19 -20.76
C PHE A 293 -34.64 0.84 -22.03
N CYS A 294 -33.52 0.11 -21.94
CA CYS A 294 -32.73 -0.28 -23.10
C CYS A 294 -33.53 -1.14 -24.11
N LYS A 295 -34.44 -1.99 -23.65
CA LYS A 295 -35.28 -2.81 -24.55
C LYS A 295 -36.16 -1.96 -25.45
N ASP A 296 -36.64 -0.81 -24.98
CA ASP A 296 -37.45 0.12 -25.77
C ASP A 296 -36.67 0.75 -26.94
N TYR A 297 -35.34 0.69 -26.88
CA TYR A 297 -34.40 1.21 -27.88
C TYR A 297 -33.68 0.11 -28.67
N ASP A 298 -34.13 -1.15 -28.58
CA ASP A 298 -33.48 -2.32 -29.20
C ASP A 298 -32.01 -2.50 -28.75
N ILE A 299 -31.71 -2.07 -27.52
CA ILE A 299 -30.40 -2.18 -26.87
C ILE A 299 -30.50 -3.23 -25.75
N GLU A 300 -29.42 -3.98 -25.55
CA GLU A 300 -29.25 -4.90 -24.44
C GLU A 300 -27.98 -4.61 -23.64
N LEU A 301 -28.05 -4.95 -22.36
CA LEU A 301 -26.91 -4.98 -21.46
C LEU A 301 -26.24 -6.35 -21.57
N VAL A 302 -25.06 -6.39 -22.18
CA VAL A 302 -24.27 -7.61 -22.35
C VAL A 302 -23.11 -7.61 -21.38
N TYR A 303 -23.01 -8.64 -20.56
CA TYR A 303 -21.88 -8.79 -19.64
C TYR A 303 -20.62 -9.24 -20.40
N ASN A 304 -19.58 -8.41 -20.39
CA ASN A 304 -18.25 -8.82 -20.82
C ASN A 304 -17.58 -9.59 -19.67
N LYS A 305 -17.29 -10.88 -19.89
CA LYS A 305 -16.64 -11.73 -18.89
C LYS A 305 -15.16 -11.43 -18.72
N GLU A 306 -14.48 -10.99 -19.77
CA GLU A 306 -13.04 -10.69 -19.75
C GLU A 306 -12.82 -9.46 -18.89
N ASP A 307 -13.46 -8.36 -19.25
CA ASP A 307 -13.28 -7.09 -18.54
C ASP A 307 -14.20 -6.91 -17.31
N LYS A 308 -15.07 -7.89 -17.02
CA LYS A 308 -16.00 -7.91 -15.89
C LYS A 308 -16.99 -6.72 -15.78
N TYR A 309 -17.36 -6.08 -16.88
CA TYR A 309 -18.38 -5.02 -16.91
C TYR A 309 -19.50 -5.26 -17.94
N TYR A 310 -20.62 -4.56 -17.78
CA TYR A 310 -21.75 -4.56 -18.71
C TYR A 310 -21.58 -3.49 -19.80
N GLN A 311 -21.76 -3.90 -21.05
CA GLN A 311 -21.77 -3.03 -22.22
C GLN A 311 -23.19 -2.87 -22.77
N PHE A 312 -23.50 -1.68 -23.28
CA PHE A 312 -24.72 -1.43 -24.07
C PHE A 312 -24.47 -1.84 -25.52
N LYS A 313 -25.22 -2.81 -26.04
CA LYS A 313 -25.13 -3.27 -27.44
C LYS A 313 -26.49 -3.22 -28.12
N TYR A 314 -26.52 -2.77 -29.37
CA TYR A 314 -27.72 -2.88 -30.21
C TYR A 314 -27.95 -4.34 -30.58
N LYS A 315 -29.20 -4.80 -30.53
CA LYS A 315 -29.57 -6.16 -30.93
C LYS A 315 -29.50 -6.39 -32.43
N ASN A 316 -29.69 -5.35 -33.22
CA ASN A 316 -29.60 -5.39 -34.68
C ASN A 316 -28.63 -4.30 -35.17
N GLU A 317 -27.45 -4.71 -35.65
CA GLU A 317 -26.43 -3.80 -36.19
C GLU A 317 -26.90 -3.05 -37.46
N GLU A 318 -27.98 -3.49 -38.11
CA GLU A 318 -28.53 -2.91 -39.35
C GLU A 318 -29.48 -1.71 -39.15
N LYS A 319 -29.87 -1.36 -37.91
CA LYS A 319 -30.71 -0.18 -37.61
C LYS A 319 -29.89 1.02 -37.17
N ASN A 320 -28.94 1.46 -37.99
CA ASN A 320 -28.06 2.58 -37.64
C ASN A 320 -28.55 3.96 -38.12
N ASP A 321 -29.73 4.06 -38.75
CA ASP A 321 -30.10 5.29 -39.48
C ASP A 321 -31.08 6.25 -38.78
N ASN A 322 -31.68 5.89 -37.64
CA ASN A 322 -32.82 6.69 -37.09
C ASN A 322 -32.71 7.16 -35.63
N ILE A 323 -31.63 6.86 -34.90
CA ILE A 323 -31.43 7.39 -33.55
C ILE A 323 -30.07 8.09 -33.53
N SER A 324 -30.08 9.42 -33.40
CA SER A 324 -28.85 10.16 -33.15
C SER A 324 -28.23 9.63 -31.86
N TYR A 325 -26.98 9.20 -31.90
CA TYR A 325 -26.24 8.69 -30.74
C TYR A 325 -26.32 9.64 -29.53
N THR A 326 -26.39 10.95 -29.80
CA THR A 326 -26.59 12.01 -28.79
C THR A 326 -27.96 11.94 -28.11
N ASP A 327 -29.03 11.66 -28.86
CA ASP A 327 -30.41 11.61 -28.33
C ASP A 327 -30.64 10.37 -27.45
N PHE A 328 -29.98 9.25 -27.76
CA PHE A 328 -29.96 8.09 -26.85
C PHE A 328 -29.14 8.38 -25.59
N SER A 329 -27.95 8.98 -25.72
CA SER A 329 -27.09 9.29 -24.58
C SER A 329 -27.79 10.22 -23.56
N ASP A 330 -28.47 11.26 -24.02
CA ASP A 330 -29.17 12.22 -23.15
C ASP A 330 -30.37 11.56 -22.43
N LYS A 331 -31.10 10.69 -23.14
CA LYS A 331 -32.23 9.94 -22.55
C LYS A 331 -31.75 8.87 -21.59
N LEU A 332 -30.62 8.23 -21.87
CA LEU A 332 -30.00 7.24 -20.99
C LEU A 332 -29.56 7.90 -19.68
N GLU A 333 -28.94 9.09 -19.74
CA GLU A 333 -28.56 9.84 -18.53
C GLU A 333 -29.79 10.23 -17.70
N SER A 334 -30.86 10.65 -18.38
CA SER A 334 -32.15 10.93 -17.72
C SER A 334 -32.75 9.69 -17.06
N ALA A 335 -32.62 8.51 -17.68
CA ALA A 335 -33.08 7.25 -17.12
C ALA A 335 -32.29 6.86 -15.86
N PHE A 336 -30.96 7.06 -15.84
CA PHE A 336 -30.13 6.86 -14.65
C PHE A 336 -30.55 7.74 -13.47
N ILE A 337 -30.85 9.01 -13.73
CA ILE A 337 -31.36 9.94 -12.72
C ILE A 337 -32.70 9.47 -12.16
N GLN A 338 -33.64 9.06 -13.03
CA GLN A 338 -34.96 8.55 -12.63
C GLN A 338 -34.86 7.27 -11.81
N ALA A 339 -33.98 6.35 -12.22
CA ALA A 339 -33.71 5.10 -11.55
C ALA A 339 -32.89 5.25 -10.25
N ASN A 340 -32.48 6.48 -9.92
CA ASN A 340 -31.65 6.80 -8.76
C ASN A 340 -30.39 5.90 -8.69
N CYS A 341 -29.72 5.70 -9.83
CA CYS A 341 -28.52 4.91 -9.95
C CYS A 341 -27.46 5.58 -10.83
N LYS A 342 -26.18 5.30 -10.55
CA LYS A 342 -25.09 5.81 -11.37
C LYS A 342 -24.78 4.83 -12.49
N ARG A 343 -24.39 5.37 -13.65
CA ARG A 343 -23.94 4.56 -14.79
C ARG A 343 -22.84 3.57 -14.42
N THR A 344 -21.84 4.01 -13.66
CA THR A 344 -20.73 3.16 -13.20
C THR A 344 -21.16 2.02 -12.28
N GLU A 345 -22.27 2.15 -11.54
CA GLU A 345 -22.82 1.07 -10.71
C GLU A 345 -23.45 -0.03 -11.57
N ILE A 346 -24.07 0.35 -12.70
CA ILE A 346 -24.70 -0.61 -13.62
C ILE A 346 -23.66 -1.27 -14.53
N GLU A 347 -22.70 -0.50 -15.04
CA GLU A 347 -21.58 -1.05 -15.82
C GLU A 347 -20.78 -2.04 -14.97
N ASN A 348 -20.53 -1.76 -13.69
CA ASN A 348 -19.79 -2.65 -12.77
C ASN A 348 -20.70 -3.47 -11.85
N TYR A 349 -21.92 -3.80 -12.29
CA TYR A 349 -22.95 -4.40 -11.42
C TYR A 349 -22.48 -5.67 -10.69
N ASN A 350 -21.77 -6.59 -11.36
CA ASN A 350 -21.28 -7.81 -10.72
C ASN A 350 -20.16 -7.54 -9.70
N ASP A 351 -19.24 -6.62 -10.00
CA ASP A 351 -18.18 -6.19 -9.07
C ASP A 351 -18.78 -5.47 -7.84
N PHE A 352 -19.86 -4.70 -8.05
CA PHE A 352 -20.64 -4.11 -6.98
C PHE A 352 -21.29 -5.20 -6.11
N LEU A 353 -21.95 -6.19 -6.70
CA LEU A 353 -22.53 -7.32 -5.95
C LEU A 353 -21.48 -8.05 -5.11
N ASP A 354 -20.30 -8.34 -5.69
CA ASP A 354 -19.22 -9.04 -5.00
C ASP A 354 -18.67 -8.21 -3.83
N THR A 355 -18.49 -6.91 -4.05
CA THR A 355 -18.10 -5.96 -2.98
C THR A 355 -19.13 -5.96 -1.85
N ILE A 356 -20.42 -5.90 -2.17
CA ILE A 356 -21.48 -5.89 -1.17
C ILE A 356 -21.55 -7.21 -0.39
N ASN A 357 -21.47 -8.35 -1.08
CA ASN A 357 -21.51 -9.67 -0.47
C ASN A 357 -20.37 -9.89 0.52
N LEU A 358 -19.18 -9.36 0.22
CA LEU A 358 -18.03 -9.35 1.13
C LEU A 358 -18.37 -8.68 2.47
N TYR A 359 -19.13 -7.58 2.45
CA TYR A 359 -19.53 -6.87 3.67
C TYR A 359 -20.77 -7.46 4.36
N LEU A 360 -21.60 -8.22 3.65
CA LEU A 360 -22.76 -8.91 4.23
C LEU A 360 -22.41 -10.27 4.85
N GLY A 361 -21.20 -10.79 4.59
CA GLY A 361 -20.77 -12.11 5.05
C GLY A 361 -21.46 -13.27 4.34
N GLU A 362 -22.09 -13.00 3.19
CA GLU A 362 -22.69 -14.01 2.33
C GLU A 362 -21.62 -14.51 1.37
N GLN A 363 -20.92 -15.59 1.75
CA GLN A 363 -20.07 -16.30 0.79
C GLN A 363 -20.95 -16.89 -0.31
N LYS A 364 -20.52 -16.75 -1.57
CA LYS A 364 -21.08 -17.50 -2.69
C LYS A 364 -20.94 -18.99 -2.33
N ASN A 365 -22.07 -19.68 -2.19
CA ASN A 365 -22.08 -21.13 -2.37
C ASN A 365 -21.83 -21.34 -3.86
N ASP A 366 -20.60 -21.73 -4.21
CA ASP A 366 -20.22 -22.17 -5.55
C ASP A 366 -21.08 -23.36 -6.02
#